data_AF-A0A5J4V231-F1
#
_entry.id   AF-A0A5J4V231-F1
#
_cell.length_a   1.000
_cell.length_b   1.000
_cell.length_c   1.000
_cell.angle_alpha   90.00
_cell.angle_beta   90.00
_cell.angle_gamma   90.00
#
_symmetry.space_group_name_H-M   'P 1'
#
loop_
_entity.id
_entity.type
_entity.pdbx_description
1 polymer ?
#
loop_
_entity_poly.entity_id
_entity_poly.type
_entity_poly.pdbx_seq_one_letter_code
_entity_poly.pdbx_strand_id
1 'polypeptide(L)'
;MIIRKEFPQKRIVLINDICNSKSLFNFHQSIIGLNANIPPPNVVSIDLILNEEQFKQIKHETELFSFNFAQLLRQKPAANFNELNEYMKNKITKYNRIVTTGYNKQIYSDPVIYDMKLEYAEIQLSDISQYLQTRTRSASFNQYNQYNEVSDVEFREAKKRWGQFTSELKLGTNYPSKFNQQLNKLDQIGAINLDRIRREQIPPNILIENCIALFFNPYEGLPHTLDSGPVNDAHLMAELYISKGYNVVYLCDATPHEYYKWMDWLLSNVKKELVSYFSGHGTQIPDETGQEVDGLSEVLVFYNSNKKTSGEKITALKGITNETVSDTVMHDLIISKDYPNTRIVLITDCCHSGTMFNFDLPLKGKLNSPKTNRINVICVGAALDAQTAKQTVQGKIESGVFTFNFVQFIKTKQTATFIDLEKYMKKNIQKYQTIQITSNNPKNLKDQIISSVRGVIKRGIEQEIEIDENENENENERERKKIKYKELKKEEYKQQKETKKSESQYRRDEKPKMDQSKKEEVNKEKNSKEDKKKSERKKEKDKNINKNEKKNKK
;
A
#
# COMPACT_ATOMS: atom_id res chain seq x y z
N MET A 1 5.28 -25.21 16.05
CA MET A 1 5.36 -26.03 14.82
C MET A 1 5.77 -25.09 13.68
N ILE A 2 7.08 -25.00 13.41
CA ILE A 2 7.62 -24.13 12.36
C ILE A 2 7.30 -24.82 11.04
N ILE A 3 6.31 -24.32 10.31
CA ILE A 3 6.11 -24.71 8.92
C ILE A 3 7.27 -24.08 8.15
N ARG A 4 8.37 -24.85 8.03
CA ARG A 4 9.41 -24.57 7.05
C ARG A 4 8.71 -24.53 5.69
N LYS A 5 8.89 -23.44 4.94
CA LYS A 5 8.53 -23.39 3.52
C LYS A 5 9.22 -24.57 2.83
N GLU A 6 8.49 -25.65 2.61
CA GLU A 6 8.84 -26.56 1.55
C GLU A 6 8.53 -25.79 0.26
N PHE A 7 9.57 -25.41 -0.48
CA PHE A 7 9.45 -25.07 -1.89
C PHE A 7 9.54 -26.40 -2.64
N PRO A 8 8.43 -27.11 -2.93
CA PRO A 8 8.50 -28.47 -3.42
C PRO A 8 8.88 -28.52 -4.91
N GLN A 9 8.97 -27.37 -5.59
CA GLN A 9 9.07 -27.30 -7.06
C GLN A 9 10.31 -26.57 -7.60
N LYS A 10 11.15 -25.93 -6.77
CA LYS A 10 12.32 -25.19 -7.24
C LYS A 10 13.60 -25.85 -6.77
N ARG A 11 14.43 -26.31 -7.71
CA ARG A 11 15.83 -26.70 -7.47
C ARG A 11 16.72 -25.50 -7.73
N ILE A 12 17.62 -25.20 -6.79
CA ILE A 12 18.65 -24.20 -6.98
C ILE A 12 19.95 -24.94 -7.27
N VAL A 13 20.51 -24.74 -8.46
CA VAL A 13 21.83 -25.26 -8.83
C VAL A 13 22.80 -24.08 -8.89
N LEU A 14 23.75 -24.03 -7.98
CA LEU A 14 24.81 -23.02 -7.94
C LEU A 14 26.04 -23.59 -8.65
N ILE A 15 26.41 -23.02 -9.80
CA ILE A 15 27.59 -23.44 -10.56
C ILE A 15 28.64 -22.34 -10.42
N ASN A 16 29.82 -22.70 -9.93
CA ASN A 16 30.89 -21.75 -9.65
C ASN A 16 32.19 -22.15 -10.36
N ASP A 17 32.52 -21.42 -11.41
CA ASP A 17 33.70 -21.60 -12.27
C ASP A 17 34.75 -20.51 -11.96
N ILE A 18 35.14 -20.36 -10.69
CA ILE A 18 36.08 -19.31 -10.23
C ILE A 18 37.43 -19.90 -9.80
N CYS A 19 38.49 -19.25 -10.26
CA CYS A 19 39.89 -19.69 -10.17
C CYS A 19 40.63 -19.37 -8.86
N ASN A 20 39.98 -19.20 -7.71
CA ASN A 20 40.75 -19.04 -6.47
C ASN A 20 40.08 -19.58 -5.21
N SER A 21 40.93 -20.10 -4.33
CA SER A 21 40.67 -21.09 -3.28
C SER A 21 39.57 -20.71 -2.27
N LYS A 22 38.78 -21.75 -1.93
CA LYS A 22 37.64 -21.85 -0.98
C LYS A 22 36.26 -21.70 -1.65
N SER A 23 35.38 -22.67 -1.37
CA SER A 23 33.98 -22.65 -1.83
C SER A 23 33.36 -21.29 -1.49
N LEU A 24 32.89 -20.57 -2.50
CA LEU A 24 32.37 -19.21 -2.36
C LEU A 24 31.20 -19.16 -1.36
N PHE A 25 30.49 -20.27 -1.23
CA PHE A 25 29.36 -20.45 -0.32
C PHE A 25 29.71 -21.24 0.94
N ASN A 26 30.97 -21.67 1.10
CA ASN A 26 31.53 -22.34 2.28
C ASN A 26 30.71 -23.52 2.83
N PHE A 27 29.95 -24.23 1.98
CA PHE A 27 29.20 -25.43 2.41
C PHE A 27 30.09 -26.59 2.87
N HIS A 28 31.42 -26.46 2.67
CA HIS A 28 32.44 -27.47 2.98
C HIS A 28 33.23 -27.22 4.26
N GLN A 29 33.06 -26.07 4.95
CA GLN A 29 33.79 -25.77 6.19
C GLN A 29 32.86 -25.84 7.40
N SER A 30 33.26 -26.59 8.43
CA SER A 30 32.52 -26.59 9.70
C SER A 30 32.64 -25.22 10.36
N ILE A 31 31.52 -24.52 10.53
CA ILE A 31 31.45 -23.36 11.40
C ILE A 31 31.46 -23.86 12.84
N ILE A 32 32.37 -23.33 13.66
CA ILE A 32 32.49 -23.66 15.08
C ILE A 32 31.11 -23.48 15.74
N GLY A 33 30.52 -24.59 16.22
CA GLY A 33 29.25 -24.60 16.96
C GLY A 33 28.00 -25.11 16.24
N LEU A 34 28.07 -25.49 14.95
CA LEU A 34 26.93 -26.09 14.23
C LEU A 34 27.34 -27.41 13.55
N ASN A 35 26.89 -28.53 14.11
CA ASN A 35 27.02 -29.87 13.50
C ASN A 35 25.99 -30.04 12.37
N ALA A 36 26.24 -29.52 11.16
CA ALA A 36 25.71 -30.08 9.91
C ALA A 36 26.26 -29.37 8.66
N ASN A 37 27.10 -30.07 7.88
CA ASN A 37 27.56 -29.71 6.53
C ASN A 37 26.47 -30.02 5.49
N ILE A 38 25.33 -29.31 5.49
CA ILE A 38 24.21 -29.62 4.60
C ILE A 38 23.64 -28.32 4.01
N PRO A 39 23.70 -28.09 2.69
CA PRO A 39 23.07 -26.94 2.05
C PRO A 39 21.54 -27.01 2.21
N PRO A 40 20.77 -25.93 2.06
CA PRO A 40 19.32 -25.94 2.25
C PRO A 40 18.60 -26.99 1.35
N PRO A 41 17.38 -27.44 1.72
CA PRO A 41 16.60 -28.37 0.89
C PRO A 41 16.52 -27.92 -0.58
N ASN A 42 16.71 -28.86 -1.52
CA ASN A 42 16.70 -28.63 -2.97
C ASN A 42 17.79 -27.69 -3.51
N VAL A 43 18.85 -27.42 -2.74
CA VAL A 43 20.04 -26.70 -3.21
C VAL A 43 21.15 -27.70 -3.54
N VAL A 44 21.74 -27.54 -4.72
CA VAL A 44 22.97 -28.22 -5.15
C VAL A 44 24.00 -27.16 -5.53
N SER A 45 25.23 -27.33 -5.06
CA SER A 45 26.37 -26.47 -5.41
C SER A 45 27.46 -27.30 -6.08
N ILE A 46 27.93 -26.84 -7.25
CA ILE A 46 29.03 -27.39 -8.02
C ILE A 46 30.17 -26.36 -7.98
N ASP A 47 31.22 -26.68 -7.23
CA ASP A 47 32.40 -25.84 -7.08
C ASP A 47 33.59 -26.44 -7.83
N LEU A 48 34.31 -25.60 -8.57
CA LEU A 48 35.62 -25.95 -9.10
C LEU A 48 36.73 -25.46 -8.20
N ILE A 49 37.62 -26.37 -7.81
CA ILE A 49 38.78 -26.11 -6.96
C ILE A 49 40.03 -26.42 -7.75
N LEU A 50 40.87 -25.41 -7.98
CA LEU A 50 42.17 -25.58 -8.61
C LEU A 50 43.18 -26.21 -7.66
N ASN A 51 44.06 -27.05 -8.19
CA ASN A 51 45.24 -27.51 -7.46
C ASN A 51 46.32 -26.42 -7.48
N GLU A 52 46.73 -25.91 -6.31
CA GLU A 52 47.63 -24.76 -6.18
C GLU A 52 49.02 -24.96 -6.83
N GLU A 53 49.47 -26.21 -7.02
CA GLU A 53 50.82 -26.49 -7.56
C GLU A 53 51.02 -26.20 -9.06
N GLN A 54 49.96 -26.04 -9.87
CA GLN A 54 50.08 -25.93 -11.34
C GLN A 54 49.61 -24.60 -11.94
N PHE A 55 49.19 -23.64 -11.11
CA PHE A 55 48.66 -22.34 -11.55
C PHE A 55 49.66 -21.49 -12.38
N LYS A 56 50.98 -21.72 -12.22
CA LYS A 56 52.02 -20.93 -12.89
C LYS A 56 52.22 -21.25 -14.37
N GLN A 57 51.55 -22.27 -14.93
CA GLN A 57 51.79 -22.71 -16.33
C GLN A 57 50.61 -22.54 -17.29
N ILE A 58 49.42 -22.14 -16.83
CA ILE A 58 48.22 -22.12 -17.68
C ILE A 58 47.97 -20.70 -18.19
N LYS A 59 48.29 -20.46 -19.47
CA LYS A 59 48.12 -19.13 -20.09
C LYS A 59 46.79 -18.93 -20.82
N HIS A 60 45.95 -19.96 -21.05
CA HIS A 60 44.72 -19.82 -21.87
C HIS A 60 43.64 -20.93 -21.67
N GLU A 61 43.24 -21.29 -20.44
CA GLU A 61 42.15 -22.29 -20.26
C GLU A 61 41.10 -21.91 -19.19
N THR A 62 40.53 -20.70 -19.26
CA THR A 62 39.47 -20.24 -18.34
C THR A 62 38.04 -20.74 -18.68
N GLU A 63 37.88 -21.79 -19.50
CA GLU A 63 36.55 -22.28 -19.92
C GLU A 63 36.43 -23.83 -19.90
N LEU A 64 37.39 -24.53 -19.28
CA LEU A 64 37.49 -25.99 -19.36
C LEU A 64 36.25 -26.70 -18.78
N PHE A 65 35.70 -26.18 -17.68
CA PHE A 65 34.46 -26.72 -17.10
C PHE A 65 33.26 -26.44 -17.98
N SER A 66 33.02 -25.16 -18.28
CA SER A 66 31.86 -24.73 -19.08
C SER A 66 31.80 -25.47 -20.43
N PHE A 67 32.94 -25.66 -21.10
CA PHE A 67 33.05 -26.46 -22.33
C PHE A 67 32.67 -27.93 -22.11
N ASN A 68 33.28 -28.61 -21.13
CA ASN A 68 33.02 -30.03 -20.89
C ASN A 68 31.60 -30.28 -20.35
N PHE A 69 31.05 -29.32 -19.62
CA PHE A 69 29.69 -29.34 -19.08
C PHE A 69 28.68 -29.30 -20.23
N ALA A 70 28.86 -28.35 -21.16
CA ALA A 70 28.04 -28.27 -22.36
C ALA A 70 28.18 -29.52 -23.24
N GLN A 71 29.38 -30.08 -23.37
CA GLN A 71 29.60 -31.32 -24.13
C GLN A 71 28.85 -32.52 -23.54
N LEU A 72 28.92 -32.70 -22.22
CA LEU A 72 28.18 -33.77 -21.54
C LEU A 72 26.68 -33.65 -21.80
N LEU A 73 26.11 -32.45 -21.62
CA LEU A 73 24.68 -32.24 -21.78
C LEU A 73 24.23 -32.34 -23.24
N ARG A 74 25.09 -32.02 -24.22
CA ARG A 74 24.80 -32.30 -25.64
C ARG A 74 24.76 -33.80 -25.95
N GLN A 75 25.64 -34.59 -25.34
CA GLN A 75 25.70 -36.04 -25.54
C GLN A 75 24.60 -36.76 -24.76
N LYS A 76 24.27 -36.26 -23.57
CA LYS A 76 23.30 -36.82 -22.65
C LYS A 76 22.54 -35.70 -21.93
N PRO A 77 21.44 -35.20 -22.52
CA PRO A 77 20.66 -34.10 -21.95
C PRO A 77 20.14 -34.34 -20.54
N ALA A 78 19.77 -35.60 -20.23
CA ALA A 78 19.30 -36.03 -18.93
C ALA A 78 20.42 -36.47 -17.96
N ALA A 79 21.67 -36.05 -18.18
CA ALA A 79 22.77 -36.43 -17.29
C ALA A 79 22.52 -35.94 -15.86
N ASN A 80 22.76 -36.81 -14.87
CA ASN A 80 22.61 -36.48 -13.46
C ASN A 80 23.94 -35.99 -12.83
N PHE A 81 23.88 -35.51 -11.58
CA PHE A 81 25.07 -34.96 -10.92
C PHE A 81 26.18 -35.99 -10.68
N ASN A 82 25.86 -37.28 -10.48
CA ASN A 82 26.87 -38.33 -10.37
C ASN A 82 27.61 -38.52 -11.68
N GLU A 83 26.88 -38.59 -12.80
CA GLU A 83 27.44 -38.72 -14.14
C GLU A 83 28.26 -37.49 -14.54
N LEU A 84 27.83 -36.29 -14.14
CA LEU A 84 28.61 -35.07 -14.29
C LEU A 84 29.94 -35.17 -13.54
N ASN A 85 29.90 -35.58 -12.27
CA ASN A 85 31.12 -35.73 -11.47
C ASN A 85 32.08 -36.76 -12.08
N GLU A 86 31.58 -37.91 -12.55
CA GLU A 86 32.41 -38.92 -13.22
C GLU A 86 32.98 -38.45 -14.56
N TYR A 87 32.14 -37.82 -15.40
CA TYR A 87 32.56 -37.29 -16.70
C TYR A 87 33.66 -36.24 -16.53
N MET A 88 33.47 -35.31 -15.61
CA MET A 88 34.43 -34.27 -15.30
C MET A 88 35.69 -34.83 -14.63
N LYS A 89 35.55 -35.85 -13.77
CA LYS A 89 36.69 -36.55 -13.17
C LYS A 89 37.64 -37.09 -14.24
N ASN A 90 37.11 -37.55 -15.37
CA ASN A 90 37.94 -38.09 -16.46
C ASN A 90 38.51 -37.00 -17.38
N LYS A 91 37.93 -35.80 -17.41
CA LYS A 91 38.27 -34.76 -18.40
C LYS A 91 39.07 -33.60 -17.84
N ILE A 92 38.87 -33.23 -16.57
CA ILE A 92 39.44 -31.99 -16.02
C ILE A 92 40.25 -32.18 -14.72
N THR A 93 40.31 -33.38 -14.13
CA THR A 93 41.03 -33.65 -12.85
C THR A 93 42.51 -33.36 -12.85
N LYS A 94 43.13 -33.35 -14.04
CA LYS A 94 44.54 -32.96 -14.17
C LYS A 94 44.78 -31.52 -13.71
N TYR A 95 43.77 -30.65 -13.83
CA TYR A 95 43.88 -29.20 -13.58
C TYR A 95 42.94 -28.73 -12.46
N ASN A 96 41.73 -29.30 -12.39
CA ASN A 96 40.65 -28.86 -11.48
C ASN A 96 39.99 -30.05 -10.79
N ARG A 97 39.70 -29.92 -9.51
CA ARG A 97 38.81 -30.83 -8.77
C ARG A 97 37.41 -30.25 -8.73
N ILE A 98 36.42 -31.02 -9.18
CA ILE A 98 35.01 -30.68 -8.96
C ILE A 98 34.56 -31.19 -7.61
N VAL A 99 33.80 -30.37 -6.89
CA VAL A 99 33.13 -30.75 -5.67
C VAL A 99 31.64 -30.40 -5.79
N THR A 100 30.78 -31.43 -5.70
CA THR A 100 29.33 -31.26 -5.75
C THR A 100 28.71 -31.53 -4.38
N THR A 101 27.93 -30.57 -3.87
CA THR A 101 27.33 -30.58 -2.52
C THR A 101 25.82 -30.47 -2.64
N GLY A 102 25.08 -31.38 -2.02
CA GLY A 102 23.63 -31.40 -2.06
C GLY A 102 23.02 -31.64 -0.68
N TYR A 103 21.75 -31.27 -0.52
CA TYR A 103 21.01 -31.41 0.74
C TYR A 103 20.92 -32.88 1.22
N ASN A 104 20.80 -33.82 0.29
CA ASN A 104 20.77 -35.25 0.58
C ASN A 104 21.47 -36.03 -0.54
N LYS A 105 21.74 -37.31 -0.33
CA LYS A 105 22.39 -38.15 -1.35
C LYS A 105 21.50 -38.45 -2.56
N GLN A 106 20.18 -38.39 -2.41
CA GLN A 106 19.23 -38.71 -3.47
C GLN A 106 19.27 -37.66 -4.59
N ILE A 107 19.50 -36.39 -4.24
CA ILE A 107 19.53 -35.28 -5.21
C ILE A 107 20.62 -35.45 -6.28
N TYR A 108 21.66 -36.26 -6.02
CA TYR A 108 22.74 -36.49 -6.97
C TYR A 108 22.34 -37.41 -8.12
N SER A 109 21.27 -38.20 -7.95
CA SER A 109 20.70 -39.05 -8.99
C SER A 109 19.76 -38.28 -9.91
N ASP A 110 19.39 -37.05 -9.55
CA ASP A 110 18.50 -36.23 -10.36
C ASP A 110 19.25 -35.52 -11.51
N PRO A 111 18.56 -35.18 -12.61
CA PRO A 111 19.16 -34.45 -13.73
C PRO A 111 19.83 -33.13 -13.30
N VAL A 112 20.97 -32.81 -13.89
CA VAL A 112 21.66 -31.55 -13.66
C VAL A 112 20.81 -30.37 -14.16
N ILE A 113 20.19 -30.53 -15.34
CA ILE A 113 19.24 -29.60 -15.94
C ILE A 113 17.93 -30.36 -16.22
N TYR A 114 16.80 -29.70 -15.99
CA TYR A 114 15.50 -30.21 -16.39
C TYR A 114 15.13 -29.70 -17.77
N ASP A 115 14.66 -30.60 -18.63
CA ASP A 115 13.94 -30.19 -19.84
C ASP A 115 12.59 -29.59 -19.42
N MET A 116 12.38 -28.32 -19.76
CA MET A 116 11.06 -27.71 -19.60
C MET A 116 10.10 -28.31 -20.63
N LYS A 117 8.89 -28.68 -20.19
CA LYS A 117 7.84 -29.03 -21.15
C LYS A 117 7.58 -27.82 -22.06
N LEU A 118 7.25 -28.09 -23.33
CA LEU A 118 6.96 -27.06 -24.34
C LEU A 118 5.94 -26.01 -23.87
N GLU A 119 4.96 -26.40 -23.06
CA GLU A 119 3.95 -25.51 -22.47
C GLU A 119 4.50 -24.50 -21.44
N TYR A 120 5.70 -24.74 -20.91
CA TYR A 120 6.41 -23.88 -19.96
C TYR A 120 7.70 -23.28 -20.54
N ALA A 121 8.01 -23.55 -21.80
CA ALA A 121 9.20 -23.01 -22.45
C ALA A 121 9.04 -21.51 -22.69
N GLU A 122 10.05 -20.72 -22.30
CA GLU A 122 10.10 -19.31 -22.66
C GLU A 122 10.31 -19.18 -24.17
N ILE A 123 9.49 -18.36 -24.82
CA ILE A 123 9.58 -18.08 -26.26
C ILE A 123 10.95 -17.48 -26.56
N GLN A 124 11.71 -18.13 -27.43
CA GLN A 124 13.00 -17.62 -27.89
C GLN A 124 12.80 -16.74 -29.14
N LEU A 125 13.74 -15.81 -29.36
CA LEU A 125 13.74 -14.94 -30.55
C LEU A 125 13.70 -15.75 -31.86
N SER A 126 14.32 -16.92 -31.89
CA SER A 126 14.27 -17.86 -33.03
C SER A 126 12.86 -18.29 -33.38
N ASP A 127 12.00 -18.45 -32.38
CA ASP A 127 10.66 -19.02 -32.52
C ASP A 127 9.68 -18.02 -33.13
N ILE A 128 10.01 -16.73 -33.05
CA ILE A 128 9.23 -15.62 -33.63
C ILE A 128 9.90 -14.95 -34.83
N SER A 129 11.13 -15.35 -35.17
CA SER A 129 11.93 -14.72 -36.24
C SER A 129 11.22 -14.71 -37.60
N GLN A 130 10.49 -15.79 -37.91
CA GLN A 130 9.74 -15.90 -39.16
C GLN A 130 8.54 -14.94 -39.23
N TYR A 131 7.94 -14.61 -38.07
CA TYR A 131 6.85 -13.64 -37.96
C TYR A 131 7.33 -12.19 -37.99
N LEU A 132 8.60 -11.95 -37.66
CA LEU A 132 9.24 -10.63 -37.74
C LEU A 132 9.63 -10.24 -39.18
N GLN A 133 9.85 -11.22 -40.07
CA GLN A 133 10.26 -10.99 -41.45
C GLN A 133 9.11 -10.53 -42.37
N THR A 134 7.86 -10.78 -42.00
CA THR A 134 6.67 -10.43 -42.82
C THR A 134 6.13 -9.02 -42.57
N ARG A 135 6.73 -8.22 -41.68
CA ARG A 135 6.35 -6.81 -41.48
C ARG A 135 7.38 -5.88 -42.11
N THR A 136 6.97 -5.18 -43.16
CA THR A 136 7.73 -4.10 -43.79
C THR A 136 8.12 -3.08 -42.72
N ARG A 137 9.42 -2.82 -42.55
CA ARG A 137 9.97 -1.82 -41.61
C ARG A 137 9.38 -0.45 -41.90
N SER A 138 8.41 -0.01 -41.09
CA SER A 138 8.07 1.40 -40.94
C SER A 138 8.94 2.04 -39.84
N ALA A 139 9.10 3.35 -39.94
CA ALA A 139 10.27 4.13 -39.54
C ALA A 139 10.59 4.20 -38.04
N SER A 140 11.88 4.40 -37.76
CA SER A 140 12.47 4.97 -36.53
C SER A 140 12.06 4.34 -35.19
N PHE A 141 12.72 3.23 -34.84
CA PHE A 141 12.82 2.77 -33.45
C PHE A 141 13.79 3.66 -32.67
N ASN A 142 13.26 4.76 -32.13
CA ASN A 142 13.92 5.50 -31.05
C ASN A 142 13.12 5.30 -29.76
N GLN A 143 13.84 4.92 -28.69
CA GLN A 143 13.40 4.60 -27.33
C GLN A 143 12.78 3.21 -27.13
N TYR A 144 13.59 2.32 -26.54
CA TYR A 144 13.07 1.24 -25.70
C TYR A 144 12.33 1.85 -24.52
N ASN A 145 11.02 2.04 -24.64
CA ASN A 145 10.19 2.14 -23.45
C ASN A 145 10.03 0.72 -22.90
N GLN A 146 10.68 0.42 -21.77
CA GLN A 146 10.29 -0.73 -20.94
C GLN A 146 8.88 -0.48 -20.41
N TYR A 147 7.87 -0.82 -21.21
CA TYR A 147 6.54 -1.05 -20.68
C TYR A 147 6.32 -2.56 -20.68
N ASN A 148 6.38 -3.15 -19.49
CA ASN A 148 5.72 -4.42 -19.19
C ASN A 148 4.21 -4.18 -19.28
N GLU A 149 3.70 -3.94 -20.49
CA GLU A 149 2.26 -3.87 -20.72
C GLU A 149 1.72 -5.31 -20.67
N VAL A 150 0.97 -5.55 -19.61
CA VAL A 150 0.23 -6.79 -19.41
C VAL A 150 -0.74 -6.94 -20.58
N SER A 151 -0.77 -8.10 -21.23
CA SER A 151 -1.66 -8.32 -22.38
C SER A 151 -3.13 -8.09 -22.00
N ASP A 152 -3.98 -7.69 -22.96
CA ASP A 152 -5.41 -7.47 -22.70
C ASP A 152 -6.13 -8.70 -22.15
N VAL A 153 -5.63 -9.89 -22.50
CA VAL A 153 -6.13 -11.17 -21.99
C VAL A 153 -5.78 -11.30 -20.51
N GLU A 154 -4.51 -11.11 -20.15
CA GLU A 154 -4.08 -11.19 -18.75
C GLU A 154 -4.71 -10.07 -17.90
N PHE A 155 -4.91 -8.87 -18.45
CA PHE A 155 -5.64 -7.79 -17.79
C PHE A 155 -7.08 -8.20 -17.46
N ARG A 156 -7.79 -8.80 -18.42
CA ARG A 156 -9.17 -9.29 -18.23
C ARG A 156 -9.21 -10.40 -17.19
N GLU A 157 -8.28 -11.35 -17.23
CA GLU A 157 -8.21 -12.45 -16.26
C GLU A 157 -7.80 -11.99 -14.86
N ALA A 158 -6.88 -11.02 -14.75
CA ALA A 158 -6.53 -10.38 -13.48
C ALA A 158 -7.74 -9.67 -12.86
N LYS A 159 -8.52 -8.95 -13.67
CA LYS A 159 -9.75 -8.29 -13.23
C LYS A 159 -10.81 -9.29 -12.75
N LYS A 160 -10.96 -10.43 -13.44
CA LYS A 160 -11.86 -11.52 -13.00
C LYS A 160 -11.42 -12.12 -11.67
N ARG A 161 -10.14 -12.47 -11.52
CA ARG A 161 -9.55 -13.00 -10.28
C ARG A 161 -9.75 -12.03 -9.12
N TRP A 162 -9.49 -10.74 -9.34
CA TRP A 162 -9.74 -9.71 -8.35
C TRP A 162 -11.22 -9.58 -7.98
N GLY A 163 -12.12 -9.63 -8.97
CA GLY A 163 -13.56 -9.63 -8.74
C GLY A 163 -14.05 -10.81 -7.92
N GLN A 164 -13.56 -12.02 -8.22
CA GLN A 164 -13.87 -13.23 -7.45
C GLN A 164 -13.33 -13.12 -6.02
N PHE A 165 -12.06 -12.77 -5.87
CA PHE A 165 -11.40 -12.59 -4.57
C PHE A 165 -12.14 -11.57 -3.69
N THR A 166 -12.50 -10.42 -4.24
CA THR A 166 -13.24 -9.38 -3.50
C THR A 166 -14.69 -9.77 -3.20
N SER A 167 -15.31 -10.65 -3.99
CA SER A 167 -16.66 -11.14 -3.71
C SER A 167 -16.74 -12.01 -2.45
N GLU A 168 -15.70 -12.79 -2.17
CA GLU A 168 -15.62 -13.60 -0.94
C GLU A 168 -15.49 -12.70 0.30
N LEU A 169 -14.76 -11.60 0.18
CA LEU A 169 -14.54 -10.67 1.28
C LEU A 169 -15.78 -9.84 1.63
N LYS A 170 -16.68 -9.64 0.66
CA LYS A 170 -18.00 -9.02 0.88
C LYS A 170 -18.94 -9.90 1.69
N LEU A 171 -18.67 -11.20 1.77
CA LEU A 171 -19.42 -12.07 2.67
C LEU A 171 -19.10 -11.64 4.10
N GLY A 172 -20.14 -11.21 4.81
CA GLY A 172 -20.02 -10.78 6.19
C GLY A 172 -19.41 -11.89 7.05
N THR A 173 -18.59 -11.48 8.02
CA THR A 173 -17.93 -12.38 8.96
C THR A 173 -18.23 -11.97 10.38
N ASN A 174 -18.03 -12.88 11.33
CA ASN A 174 -18.15 -12.55 12.74
C ASN A 174 -16.82 -12.01 13.25
N TYR A 175 -16.73 -10.69 13.39
CA TYR A 175 -15.57 -10.05 14.00
C TYR A 175 -15.63 -10.14 15.53
N PRO A 176 -14.57 -10.59 16.20
CA PRO A 176 -14.47 -10.57 17.67
C PRO A 176 -14.19 -9.15 18.17
N SER A 177 -15.07 -8.22 17.86
CA SER A 177 -14.95 -6.78 18.14
C SER A 177 -16.32 -6.21 18.50
N LYS A 178 -16.35 -5.23 19.41
CA LYS A 178 -17.54 -4.41 19.72
C LYS A 178 -18.07 -3.66 18.49
N PHE A 179 -17.24 -3.51 17.44
CA PHE A 179 -17.57 -2.85 16.18
C PHE A 179 -17.98 -3.81 15.05
N ASN A 180 -18.33 -5.06 15.37
CA ASN A 180 -18.66 -6.09 14.38
C ASN A 180 -19.67 -5.62 13.30
N GLN A 181 -20.71 -4.87 13.68
CA GLN A 181 -21.71 -4.37 12.74
C GLN A 181 -21.13 -3.35 11.76
N GLN A 182 -20.31 -2.42 12.25
CA GLN A 182 -19.64 -1.40 11.45
C GLN A 182 -18.64 -2.04 10.49
N LEU A 183 -17.81 -2.97 10.98
CA LEU A 183 -16.85 -3.68 10.13
C LEU A 183 -17.54 -4.50 9.03
N ASN A 184 -18.65 -5.18 9.34
CA ASN A 184 -19.45 -5.86 8.32
C ASN A 184 -20.05 -4.87 7.30
N LYS A 185 -20.42 -3.66 7.71
CA LYS A 185 -20.88 -2.64 6.77
C LYS A 185 -19.76 -2.18 5.84
N LEU A 186 -18.50 -2.11 6.29
CA LEU A 186 -17.34 -1.83 5.42
C LEU A 186 -17.17 -2.94 4.37
N ASP A 187 -17.28 -4.19 4.79
CA ASP A 187 -17.19 -5.34 3.89
C ASP A 187 -18.29 -5.30 2.82
N GLN A 188 -19.54 -5.01 3.21
CA GLN A 188 -20.69 -4.93 2.32
C GLN A 188 -20.57 -3.86 1.23
N ILE A 189 -19.97 -2.70 1.55
CA ILE A 189 -19.72 -1.65 0.55
C ILE A 189 -18.52 -1.97 -0.35
N GLY A 190 -17.79 -3.05 -0.08
CA GLY A 190 -16.67 -3.54 -0.88
C GLY A 190 -15.30 -3.08 -0.40
N ALA A 191 -15.18 -2.61 0.84
CA ALA A 191 -13.89 -2.38 1.47
C ALA A 191 -13.27 -3.73 1.90
N ILE A 192 -11.96 -3.84 1.78
CA ILE A 192 -11.20 -5.09 1.96
C ILE A 192 -10.49 -5.05 3.32
N ASN A 193 -10.88 -5.91 4.25
CA ASN A 193 -10.19 -6.04 5.52
C ASN A 193 -8.86 -6.80 5.33
N LEU A 194 -7.74 -6.13 5.59
CA LEU A 194 -6.42 -6.71 5.42
C LEU A 194 -6.04 -7.72 6.53
N ASP A 195 -6.74 -7.73 7.66
CA ASP A 195 -6.52 -8.71 8.74
C ASP A 195 -7.06 -10.10 8.38
N ARG A 196 -8.04 -10.15 7.46
CA ARG A 196 -8.63 -11.39 6.95
C ARG A 196 -7.79 -12.05 5.85
N ILE A 197 -6.73 -11.39 5.39
CA ILE A 197 -6.01 -11.74 4.17
C ILE A 197 -4.53 -11.86 4.48
N ARG A 198 -3.96 -13.02 4.18
CA ARG A 198 -2.50 -13.15 4.07
C ARG A 198 -2.07 -12.70 2.69
N ARG A 199 -0.88 -12.09 2.58
CA ARG A 199 -0.38 -11.55 1.30
C ARG A 199 -0.29 -12.62 0.21
N GLU A 200 -0.07 -13.87 0.59
CA GLU A 200 -0.01 -15.03 -0.32
C GLU A 200 -1.37 -15.39 -0.93
N GLN A 201 -2.47 -14.94 -0.32
CA GLN A 201 -3.83 -15.16 -0.83
C GLN A 201 -4.22 -14.11 -1.87
N ILE A 202 -3.47 -13.01 -1.99
CA ILE A 202 -3.71 -11.98 -2.99
C ILE A 202 -3.38 -12.58 -4.37
N PRO A 203 -4.32 -12.53 -5.34
CA PRO A 203 -4.07 -13.06 -6.67
C PRO A 203 -2.82 -12.43 -7.32
N PRO A 204 -2.00 -13.20 -8.08
CA PRO A 204 -0.85 -12.63 -8.78
C PRO A 204 -1.30 -11.71 -9.92
N ASN A 205 -0.41 -10.81 -10.36
CA ASN A 205 -0.63 -9.90 -11.49
C ASN A 205 -1.84 -8.97 -11.37
N ILE A 206 -2.24 -8.64 -10.13
CA ILE A 206 -3.30 -7.65 -9.92
C ILE A 206 -2.80 -6.24 -10.28
N LEU A 207 -3.64 -5.49 -11.00
CA LEU A 207 -3.40 -4.09 -11.28
C LEU A 207 -4.17 -3.22 -10.28
N ILE A 208 -3.47 -2.70 -9.29
CA ILE A 208 -4.02 -1.70 -8.38
C ILE A 208 -3.63 -0.31 -8.88
N GLU A 209 -4.52 0.33 -9.65
CA GLU A 209 -4.25 1.69 -10.13
C GLU A 209 -4.33 2.72 -9.00
N ASN A 210 -5.52 2.85 -8.41
CA ASN A 210 -5.80 3.78 -7.32
C ASN A 210 -6.28 2.98 -6.10
N CYS A 211 -5.69 3.27 -4.95
CA CYS A 211 -6.03 2.62 -3.70
C CYS A 211 -6.03 3.62 -2.54
N ILE A 212 -7.00 3.46 -1.65
CA ILE A 212 -6.93 4.06 -0.32
C ILE A 212 -6.81 2.95 0.73
N ALA A 213 -5.86 3.12 1.63
CA ALA A 213 -5.69 2.29 2.81
C ALA A 213 -6.15 3.07 4.05
N LEU A 214 -7.16 2.53 4.74
CA LEU A 214 -7.76 3.10 5.94
C LEU A 214 -7.19 2.39 7.16
N PHE A 215 -6.35 3.07 7.93
CA PHE A 215 -5.84 2.57 9.21
C PHE A 215 -6.52 3.35 10.32
N PHE A 216 -7.39 2.70 11.08
CA PHE A 216 -8.15 3.38 12.14
C PHE A 216 -8.10 2.59 13.44
N ASN A 217 -7.73 3.28 14.52
CA ASN A 217 -7.48 2.65 15.81
C ASN A 217 -8.45 3.22 16.85
N PRO A 218 -9.60 2.54 17.09
CA PRO A 218 -10.46 2.86 18.23
C PRO A 218 -9.85 2.42 19.58
N TYR A 219 -8.78 1.61 19.58
CA TYR A 219 -8.10 1.04 20.75
C TYR A 219 -9.04 0.22 21.63
N GLU A 220 -9.72 -0.76 21.02
CA GLU A 220 -10.71 -1.57 21.70
C GLU A 220 -10.12 -2.32 22.92
N GLY A 221 -10.79 -2.17 24.07
CA GLY A 221 -10.37 -2.81 25.31
C GLY A 221 -9.15 -2.16 25.98
N LEU A 222 -8.68 -1.01 25.48
CA LEU A 222 -7.60 -0.23 26.09
C LEU A 222 -8.16 0.99 26.84
N PRO A 223 -7.46 1.48 27.91
CA PRO A 223 -7.93 2.63 28.70
C PRO A 223 -8.10 3.94 27.92
N HIS A 224 -7.37 4.09 26.80
CA HIS A 224 -7.35 5.29 25.96
C HIS A 224 -8.19 5.12 24.68
N THR A 225 -9.30 4.38 24.75
CA THR A 225 -10.19 4.14 23.62
C THR A 225 -10.79 5.45 23.06
N LEU A 226 -10.94 5.50 21.74
CA LEU A 226 -11.61 6.59 21.01
C LEU A 226 -13.04 6.21 20.61
N ASP A 227 -13.53 5.08 21.13
CA ASP A 227 -14.84 4.50 20.81
C ASP A 227 -15.11 4.44 19.31
N SER A 228 -16.34 4.75 18.86
CA SER A 228 -16.73 4.60 17.45
C SER A 228 -16.19 5.68 16.52
N GLY A 229 -15.53 6.73 17.03
CA GLY A 229 -15.08 7.87 16.22
C GLY A 229 -14.24 7.45 15.01
N PRO A 230 -13.09 6.79 15.21
CA PRO A 230 -12.23 6.33 14.11
C PRO A 230 -12.92 5.35 13.16
N VAL A 231 -13.84 4.53 13.67
CA VAL A 231 -14.60 3.56 12.86
C VAL A 231 -15.60 4.28 11.95
N ASN A 232 -16.28 5.32 12.46
CA ASN A 232 -17.21 6.13 11.69
C ASN A 232 -16.47 6.98 10.64
N ASP A 233 -15.28 7.46 10.96
CA ASP A 233 -14.39 8.14 10.02
C ASP A 233 -14.01 7.25 8.84
N ALA A 234 -13.64 5.99 9.14
CA ALA A 234 -13.34 4.99 8.12
C ALA A 234 -14.53 4.73 7.19
N HIS A 235 -15.76 4.69 7.71
CA HIS A 235 -16.96 4.58 6.89
C HIS A 235 -17.12 5.75 5.91
N LEU A 236 -16.96 6.99 6.40
CA LEU A 236 -17.11 8.19 5.57
C LEU A 236 -16.06 8.21 4.44
N MET A 237 -14.82 7.86 4.76
CA MET A 237 -13.73 7.78 3.79
C MET A 237 -13.94 6.62 2.81
N ALA A 238 -14.34 5.44 3.28
CA ALA A 238 -14.62 4.28 2.43
C ALA A 238 -15.74 4.59 1.42
N GLU A 239 -16.88 5.11 1.88
CA GLU A 239 -18.01 5.48 1.01
C GLU A 239 -17.59 6.52 -0.04
N LEU A 240 -16.80 7.54 0.36
CA LEU A 240 -16.28 8.54 -0.57
C LEU A 240 -15.41 7.90 -1.65
N TYR A 241 -14.38 7.15 -1.27
CA TYR A 241 -13.39 6.63 -2.23
C TYR A 241 -13.92 5.48 -3.09
N ILE A 242 -14.83 4.64 -2.56
CA ILE A 242 -15.59 3.66 -3.35
C ILE A 242 -16.40 4.38 -4.43
N SER A 243 -17.10 5.47 -4.09
CA SER A 243 -17.88 6.25 -5.06
C SER A 243 -17.02 6.87 -6.17
N LYS A 244 -15.70 6.95 -5.96
CA LYS A 244 -14.71 7.46 -6.91
C LYS A 244 -13.98 6.36 -7.68
N GLY A 245 -14.25 5.09 -7.40
CA GLY A 245 -13.66 3.94 -8.09
C GLY A 245 -12.27 3.52 -7.58
N TYR A 246 -11.92 3.86 -6.34
CA TYR A 246 -10.68 3.40 -5.71
C TYR A 246 -10.86 1.99 -5.15
N ASN A 247 -9.77 1.24 -5.10
CA ASN A 247 -9.70 0.06 -4.24
C ASN A 247 -9.59 0.53 -2.79
N VAL A 248 -10.52 0.13 -1.94
CA VAL A 248 -10.50 0.50 -0.52
C VAL A 248 -10.08 -0.71 0.30
N VAL A 249 -8.96 -0.58 0.99
CA VAL A 249 -8.47 -1.57 1.95
C VAL A 249 -8.44 -0.95 3.35
N TYR A 250 -8.59 -1.77 4.39
CA TYR A 250 -8.61 -1.25 5.74
C TYR A 250 -8.02 -2.20 6.79
N LEU A 251 -7.58 -1.60 7.91
CA LEU A 251 -7.27 -2.28 9.17
C LEU A 251 -7.87 -1.50 10.33
N CYS A 252 -8.63 -2.21 11.16
CA CYS A 252 -9.09 -1.72 12.46
C CYS A 252 -8.13 -2.21 13.54
N ASP A 253 -7.73 -1.31 14.45
CA ASP A 253 -6.77 -1.63 15.52
C ASP A 253 -5.51 -2.32 14.98
N ALA A 254 -4.93 -1.69 13.95
CA ALA A 254 -3.66 -2.11 13.40
C ALA A 254 -2.58 -2.01 14.48
N THR A 255 -1.67 -2.99 14.51
CA THR A 255 -0.41 -2.88 15.24
C THR A 255 0.61 -2.08 14.40
N PRO A 256 1.65 -1.50 15.04
CA PRO A 256 2.75 -0.82 14.32
C PRO A 256 3.33 -1.67 13.19
N HIS A 257 3.48 -2.97 13.44
CA HIS A 257 4.07 -3.93 12.53
C HIS A 257 3.18 -4.26 11.34
N GLU A 258 1.87 -4.44 11.57
CA GLU A 258 0.90 -4.65 10.48
C GLU A 258 0.83 -3.42 9.58
N TYR A 259 0.78 -2.23 10.17
CA TYR A 259 0.80 -0.97 9.42
C TYR A 259 2.03 -0.88 8.52
N TYR A 260 3.23 -1.04 9.08
CA TYR A 260 4.48 -0.96 8.31
C TYR A 260 4.53 -2.00 7.19
N LYS A 261 4.17 -3.26 7.49
CA LYS A 261 4.14 -4.38 6.54
C LYS A 261 3.20 -4.13 5.37
N TRP A 262 2.02 -3.57 5.63
CA TRP A 262 1.03 -3.27 4.60
C TRP A 262 1.39 -2.03 3.80
N MET A 263 1.90 -0.98 4.45
CA MET A 263 2.42 0.20 3.76
C MET A 263 3.56 -0.18 2.81
N ASP A 264 4.51 -0.99 3.26
CA ASP A 264 5.58 -1.55 2.44
C ASP A 264 5.01 -2.25 1.19
N TRP A 265 4.04 -3.15 1.36
CA TRP A 265 3.44 -3.85 0.24
C TRP A 265 2.66 -2.92 -0.70
N LEU A 266 1.84 -2.01 -0.17
CA LEU A 266 1.02 -1.09 -0.96
C LEU A 266 1.87 -0.14 -1.81
N LEU A 267 2.94 0.41 -1.22
CA LEU A 267 3.91 1.25 -1.93
C LEU A 267 4.53 0.53 -3.14
N SER A 268 4.72 -0.78 -3.08
CA SER A 268 5.28 -1.56 -4.20
C SER A 268 4.25 -1.99 -5.25
N ASN A 269 2.97 -2.04 -4.92
CA ASN A 269 1.94 -2.65 -5.77
C ASN A 269 0.96 -1.65 -6.39
N VAL A 270 0.75 -0.49 -5.75
CA VAL A 270 -0.13 0.55 -6.28
C VAL A 270 0.59 1.36 -7.36
N LYS A 271 -0.08 1.61 -8.50
CA LYS A 271 0.57 2.16 -9.70
C LYS A 271 0.37 3.66 -9.89
N LYS A 272 -0.84 4.20 -9.69
CA LYS A 272 -1.16 5.61 -9.98
C LYS A 272 -1.28 6.44 -8.71
N GLU A 273 -2.13 6.03 -7.78
CA GLU A 273 -2.31 6.76 -6.54
C GLU A 273 -2.55 5.86 -5.33
N LEU A 274 -1.72 6.05 -4.30
CA LEU A 274 -1.92 5.50 -2.97
C LEU A 274 -2.31 6.62 -2.01
N VAL A 275 -3.47 6.49 -1.38
CA VAL A 275 -3.88 7.31 -0.24
C VAL A 275 -3.75 6.48 1.03
N SER A 276 -2.92 6.90 1.98
CA SER A 276 -2.89 6.32 3.32
C SER A 276 -3.63 7.26 4.26
N TYR A 277 -4.74 6.81 4.83
CA TYR A 277 -5.51 7.56 5.81
C TYR A 277 -5.35 6.91 7.19
N PHE A 278 -4.95 7.71 8.17
CA PHE A 278 -4.83 7.32 9.56
C PHE A 278 -5.81 8.11 10.44
N SER A 279 -6.57 7.41 11.29
CA SER A 279 -7.41 8.01 12.34
C SER A 279 -7.11 7.34 13.67
N GLY A 280 -6.67 8.13 14.66
CA GLY A 280 -6.19 7.60 15.93
C GLY A 280 -5.50 8.64 16.81
N HIS A 281 -4.57 8.17 17.64
CA HIS A 281 -3.79 9.01 18.53
C HIS A 281 -2.45 9.29 17.85
N GLY A 282 -1.93 10.49 18.08
CA GLY A 282 -0.58 10.89 17.74
C GLY A 282 0.08 11.48 18.97
N THR A 283 1.39 11.31 19.10
CA THR A 283 2.17 11.85 20.21
C THR A 283 3.58 12.20 19.72
N GLN A 284 4.39 12.75 20.62
CA GLN A 284 5.75 13.19 20.37
C GLN A 284 6.70 12.41 21.26
N ILE A 285 7.84 11.98 20.71
CA ILE A 285 8.96 11.39 21.46
C ILE A 285 10.23 12.22 21.26
N PRO A 286 11.23 12.14 22.15
CA PRO A 286 12.51 12.80 21.91
C PRO A 286 13.10 12.40 20.56
N ASP A 287 13.49 13.39 19.75
CA ASP A 287 14.12 13.16 18.45
C ASP A 287 15.56 12.66 18.65
N GLU A 288 15.81 11.40 18.25
CA GLU A 288 17.15 10.82 18.27
C GLU A 288 17.99 11.13 17.02
N THR A 289 17.38 11.76 16.00
CA THR A 289 18.01 12.04 14.71
C THR A 289 18.63 13.44 14.65
N GLY A 290 18.16 14.36 15.51
CA GLY A 290 18.57 15.77 15.51
C GLY A 290 18.11 16.54 14.27
N GLN A 291 17.05 16.07 13.61
CA GLN A 291 16.48 16.69 12.42
C GLN A 291 15.35 17.67 12.77
N GLU A 292 14.69 17.47 13.90
CA GLU A 292 13.55 18.29 14.34
C GLU A 292 14.01 19.55 15.08
N VAL A 293 13.41 20.69 14.74
CA VAL A 293 13.80 22.00 15.30
C VAL A 293 13.46 22.10 16.79
N ASP A 294 12.37 21.48 17.22
CA ASP A 294 11.94 21.43 18.62
C ASP A 294 12.53 20.22 19.39
N GLY A 295 13.27 19.35 18.70
CA GLY A 295 13.86 18.13 19.26
C GLY A 295 12.85 17.03 19.57
N LEU A 296 11.66 17.05 18.95
CA LEU A 296 10.60 16.05 19.15
C LEU A 296 10.20 15.40 17.82
N SER A 297 10.31 14.07 17.73
CA SER A 297 9.81 13.29 16.58
C SER A 297 8.34 12.94 16.78
N GLU A 298 7.54 13.16 15.74
CA GLU A 298 6.14 12.80 15.70
C GLU A 298 5.96 11.28 15.54
N VAL A 299 5.03 10.70 16.29
CA VAL A 299 4.74 9.26 16.21
C VAL A 299 3.24 9.01 16.13
N LEU A 300 2.90 8.06 15.27
CA LEU A 300 1.55 7.48 15.19
C LEU A 300 1.41 6.40 16.26
N VAL A 301 0.31 6.42 17.00
CA VAL A 301 0.00 5.41 18.02
C VAL A 301 -0.93 4.34 17.44
N PHE A 302 -0.60 3.09 17.72
CA PHE A 302 -1.25 1.90 17.19
C PHE A 302 -1.66 0.96 18.32
N TYR A 303 -2.45 -0.06 17.98
CA TYR A 303 -2.83 -1.06 18.95
C TYR A 303 -1.59 -1.82 19.46
N ASN A 304 -1.53 -2.03 20.78
CA ASN A 304 -0.38 -2.68 21.40
C ASN A 304 -0.19 -4.11 20.87
N SER A 305 0.94 -4.34 20.21
CA SER A 305 1.29 -5.63 19.60
C SER A 305 1.29 -6.79 20.61
N ASN A 306 1.63 -6.54 21.87
CA ASN A 306 1.65 -7.57 22.92
C ASN A 306 0.25 -7.99 23.39
N LYS A 307 -0.76 -7.14 23.15
CA LYS A 307 -2.15 -7.43 23.51
C LYS A 307 -2.92 -8.12 22.39
N LYS A 308 -2.37 -8.15 21.17
CA LYS A 308 -2.94 -8.86 20.02
C LYS A 308 -2.42 -10.30 20.00
N THR A 309 -3.31 -11.28 19.92
CA THR A 309 -2.99 -12.72 19.97
C THR A 309 -2.23 -13.25 18.75
N SER A 310 -2.08 -12.46 17.69
CA SER A 310 -1.44 -12.80 16.41
C SER A 310 0.04 -12.37 16.34
N GLY A 311 0.87 -12.76 17.31
CA GLY A 311 2.26 -12.32 17.39
C GLY A 311 3.24 -13.06 16.46
N GLU A 312 3.29 -12.73 15.17
CA GLU A 312 4.53 -12.95 14.42
C GLU A 312 5.62 -12.03 14.99
N LYS A 313 6.64 -12.60 15.63
CA LYS A 313 7.83 -11.84 16.05
C LYS A 313 8.57 -11.34 14.81
N ILE A 314 8.72 -10.03 14.69
CA ILE A 314 9.46 -9.39 13.59
C ILE A 314 10.78 -8.85 14.16
N THR A 315 11.78 -8.75 13.28
CA THR A 315 13.04 -8.07 13.57
C THR A 315 12.77 -6.66 14.09
N ALA A 316 13.37 -6.30 15.23
CA ALA A 316 13.27 -4.94 15.75
C ALA A 316 13.76 -3.94 14.68
N LEU A 317 12.87 -3.03 14.27
CA LEU A 317 13.22 -1.90 13.42
C LEU A 317 13.33 -0.65 14.29
N LYS A 318 14.43 0.09 14.15
CA LYS A 318 14.60 1.38 14.86
C LYS A 318 13.43 2.30 14.49
N GLY A 319 12.81 2.92 15.49
CA GLY A 319 11.65 3.82 15.35
C GLY A 319 10.29 3.13 15.24
N ILE A 320 10.23 1.79 15.37
CA ILE A 320 8.98 1.04 15.59
C ILE A 320 9.03 0.43 16.98
N THR A 321 7.99 0.66 17.77
CA THR A 321 7.80 0.03 19.08
C THR A 321 6.62 -0.94 19.05
N ASN A 322 6.19 -1.45 20.21
CA ASN A 322 4.98 -2.26 20.31
C ASN A 322 3.69 -1.46 20.09
N GLU A 323 3.74 -0.14 20.25
CA GLU A 323 2.58 0.76 20.21
C GLU A 323 2.75 1.94 19.26
N THR A 324 3.95 2.22 18.75
CA THR A 324 4.20 3.43 17.96
C THR A 324 5.02 3.18 16.71
N VAL A 325 4.78 4.02 15.71
CA VAL A 325 5.62 4.15 14.51
C VAL A 325 6.05 5.61 14.40
N SER A 326 7.36 5.85 14.42
CA SER A 326 7.93 7.18 14.19
C SER A 326 7.81 7.59 12.73
N ASP A 327 7.56 8.86 12.52
CA ASP A 327 7.51 9.50 11.22
C ASP A 327 8.77 9.27 10.37
N THR A 328 9.95 9.24 11.01
CA THR A 328 11.25 9.00 10.38
C THR A 328 11.29 7.63 9.69
N VAL A 329 10.73 6.60 10.33
CA VAL A 329 10.71 5.25 9.76
C VAL A 329 9.82 5.17 8.53
N MET A 330 8.69 5.88 8.56
CA MET A 330 7.78 5.96 7.43
C MET A 330 8.35 6.81 6.30
N HIS A 331 9.04 7.90 6.63
CA HIS A 331 9.80 8.69 5.67
C HIS A 331 10.83 7.82 4.97
N ASP A 332 11.67 7.12 5.74
CA ASP A 332 12.70 6.20 5.25
C ASP A 332 12.11 5.11 4.35
N LEU A 333 10.99 4.48 4.75
CA LEU A 333 10.30 3.48 3.96
C LEU A 333 9.87 4.05 2.60
N ILE A 334 9.24 5.22 2.60
CA ILE A 334 8.74 5.85 1.37
C ILE A 334 9.91 6.25 0.46
N ILE A 335 10.98 6.84 0.97
CA ILE A 335 12.13 7.24 0.11
C ILE A 335 12.98 6.05 -0.36
N SER A 336 12.86 4.88 0.29
CA SER A 336 13.66 3.70 -0.03
C SER A 336 13.28 2.99 -1.33
N LYS A 337 12.14 3.32 -1.94
CA LYS A 337 11.66 2.63 -3.14
C LYS A 337 11.35 3.59 -4.29
N ASP A 338 11.33 3.04 -5.50
CA ASP A 338 11.10 3.78 -6.74
C ASP A 338 9.65 3.61 -7.19
N TYR A 339 8.93 4.72 -7.36
CA TYR A 339 7.55 4.76 -7.84
C TYR A 339 7.42 5.83 -8.92
N PRO A 340 7.92 5.59 -10.15
CA PRO A 340 8.11 6.65 -11.14
C PRO A 340 6.80 7.34 -11.57
N ASN A 341 5.65 6.70 -11.37
CA ASN A 341 4.33 7.18 -11.82
C ASN A 341 3.28 7.21 -10.70
N THR A 342 3.68 7.09 -9.44
CA THR A 342 2.75 6.95 -8.31
C THR A 342 2.72 8.20 -7.46
N ARG A 343 1.53 8.76 -7.26
CA ARG A 343 1.24 9.80 -6.28
C ARG A 343 0.91 9.17 -4.93
N ILE A 344 1.55 9.63 -3.86
CA ILE A 344 1.31 9.19 -2.50
C ILE A 344 0.67 10.34 -1.73
N VAL A 345 -0.49 10.10 -1.13
CA VAL A 345 -1.18 11.08 -0.28
C VAL A 345 -1.30 10.49 1.12
N LEU A 346 -0.66 11.12 2.09
CA LEU A 346 -0.72 10.74 3.51
C LEU A 346 -1.69 11.68 4.21
N ILE A 347 -2.76 11.14 4.78
CA ILE A 347 -3.76 11.91 5.52
C ILE A 347 -3.81 11.39 6.95
N THR A 348 -3.60 12.27 7.93
CA THR A 348 -3.56 11.90 9.34
C THR A 348 -4.52 12.78 10.15
N ASP A 349 -5.55 12.17 10.72
CA ASP A 349 -6.49 12.79 11.67
C ASP A 349 -6.08 12.37 13.10
N CYS A 350 -5.05 13.04 13.63
CA CYS A 350 -4.50 12.76 14.97
C CYS A 350 -3.85 14.01 15.59
N CYS A 351 -3.67 14.01 16.91
CA CYS A 351 -2.93 15.06 17.60
C CYS A 351 -1.47 15.12 17.11
N HIS A 352 -0.88 16.32 17.09
CA HIS A 352 0.53 16.56 16.71
C HIS A 352 0.90 16.19 15.26
N SER A 353 -0.04 16.21 14.31
CA SER A 353 0.22 15.83 12.92
C SER A 353 0.88 16.90 12.03
N GLY A 354 1.39 18.00 12.59
CA GLY A 354 1.78 19.19 11.82
C GLY A 354 2.95 18.94 10.86
N THR A 355 4.05 18.41 11.38
CA THR A 355 5.28 18.10 10.63
C THR A 355 5.38 16.61 10.25
N MET A 356 4.31 15.84 10.45
CA MET A 356 4.30 14.40 10.26
C MET A 356 4.90 14.01 8.89
N PHE A 357 5.93 13.17 8.94
CA PHE A 357 6.68 12.57 7.83
C PHE A 357 7.72 13.46 7.11
N ASN A 358 7.96 14.70 7.54
CA ASN A 358 9.12 15.51 7.12
C ASN A 358 9.35 15.66 5.60
N PHE A 359 8.28 15.60 4.80
CA PHE A 359 8.37 15.71 3.34
C PHE A 359 8.47 17.15 2.83
N ASP A 360 8.47 18.14 3.71
CA ASP A 360 8.79 19.54 3.44
C ASP A 360 10.29 19.84 3.51
N LEU A 361 11.10 18.91 4.03
CA LEU A 361 12.56 19.00 4.05
C LEU A 361 13.21 18.42 2.78
N PRO A 362 14.41 18.88 2.39
CA PRO A 362 15.13 18.30 1.26
C PRO A 362 15.38 16.80 1.46
N LEU A 363 14.92 15.99 0.51
CA LEU A 363 15.07 14.53 0.54
C LEU A 363 16.56 14.13 0.49
N LYS A 364 17.12 13.77 1.64
CA LYS A 364 18.47 13.22 1.74
C LYS A 364 18.41 11.70 1.53
N GLY A 365 18.49 11.27 0.27
CA GLY A 365 18.58 9.84 -0.05
C GLY A 365 19.80 9.20 0.60
N LYS A 366 19.64 8.00 1.19
CA LYS A 366 20.77 7.15 1.60
C LYS A 366 21.53 6.67 0.35
N LEU A 367 22.80 6.28 0.51
CA LEU A 367 23.59 5.64 -0.54
C LEU A 367 22.77 4.48 -1.16
N ASN A 368 22.58 4.47 -2.49
CA ASN A 368 21.71 3.54 -3.25
C ASN A 368 20.18 3.77 -3.21
N SER A 369 19.69 4.90 -2.69
CA SER A 369 18.26 5.25 -2.83
C SER A 369 17.94 5.64 -4.29
N PRO A 370 16.73 5.32 -4.80
CA PRO A 370 16.28 5.75 -6.11
C PRO A 370 16.33 7.28 -6.27
N LYS A 371 16.31 7.77 -7.52
CA LYS A 371 16.34 9.22 -7.79
C LYS A 371 15.13 9.89 -7.12
N THR A 372 15.37 10.57 -6.00
CA THR A 372 14.36 11.16 -5.10
C THR A 372 13.50 12.24 -5.77
N ASN A 373 13.93 12.77 -6.92
CA ASN A 373 13.21 13.75 -7.72
C ASN A 373 11.96 13.20 -8.44
N ARG A 374 11.74 11.88 -8.41
CA ARG A 374 10.55 11.23 -8.99
C ARG A 374 9.45 10.94 -7.96
N ILE A 375 9.74 11.11 -6.68
CA ILE A 375 8.77 10.89 -5.62
C ILE A 375 7.72 12.00 -5.68
N ASN A 376 6.44 11.66 -5.57
CA ASN A 376 5.34 12.61 -5.47
C ASN A 376 4.55 12.30 -4.20
N VAL A 377 4.81 13.05 -3.13
CA VAL A 377 4.19 12.85 -1.82
C VAL A 377 3.53 14.14 -1.37
N ILE A 378 2.26 14.04 -0.97
CA ILE A 378 1.49 15.10 -0.32
C ILE A 378 1.08 14.61 1.07
N CYS A 379 1.31 15.41 2.10
CA CYS A 379 0.88 15.12 3.47
C CYS A 379 -0.21 16.11 3.88
N VAL A 380 -1.26 15.61 4.52
CA VAL A 380 -2.38 16.39 5.08
C VAL A 380 -2.53 15.98 6.54
N GLY A 381 -2.05 16.83 7.43
CA GLY A 381 -2.20 16.66 8.87
C GLY A 381 -3.33 17.52 9.42
N ALA A 382 -4.21 16.94 10.22
CA ALA A 382 -5.21 17.66 11.01
C ALA A 382 -4.82 17.64 12.49
N ALA A 383 -4.14 18.71 12.94
CA ALA A 383 -3.67 18.85 14.30
C ALA A 383 -4.77 19.42 15.23
N LEU A 384 -4.87 18.83 16.41
CA LEU A 384 -5.66 19.33 17.54
C LEU A 384 -4.72 20.08 18.49
N ASP A 385 -4.90 21.39 18.66
CA ASP A 385 -4.12 22.17 19.64
C ASP A 385 -4.52 21.86 21.10
N ALA A 386 -5.68 21.22 21.30
CA ALA A 386 -6.15 20.74 22.60
C ALA A 386 -6.03 19.22 22.67
N GLN A 387 -5.47 18.68 23.76
CA GLN A 387 -5.25 17.25 24.03
C GLN A 387 -6.53 16.37 24.08
N THR A 388 -7.68 16.86 23.62
CA THR A 388 -8.94 16.13 23.61
C THR A 388 -9.49 16.11 22.18
N ALA A 389 -9.62 14.91 21.61
CA ALA A 389 -10.25 14.70 20.32
C ALA A 389 -11.68 15.29 20.31
N LYS A 390 -11.97 16.16 19.35
CA LYS A 390 -13.33 16.72 19.17
C LYS A 390 -14.04 15.94 18.07
N GLN A 391 -15.21 15.42 18.40
CA GLN A 391 -16.11 14.75 17.47
C GLN A 391 -17.27 15.68 17.09
N THR A 392 -17.78 15.52 15.86
CA THR A 392 -19.01 16.17 15.38
C THR A 392 -20.13 15.13 15.28
N VAL A 393 -21.37 15.54 15.57
CA VAL A 393 -22.54 14.68 15.48
C VAL A 393 -23.33 15.03 14.22
N GLN A 394 -23.55 14.06 13.33
CA GLN A 394 -24.56 14.17 12.27
C GLN A 394 -25.68 13.15 12.55
N GLY A 395 -26.84 13.63 12.99
CA GLY A 395 -27.93 12.75 13.42
C GLY A 395 -27.56 12.00 14.71
N LYS A 396 -27.33 10.68 14.63
CA LYS A 396 -26.89 9.81 15.74
C LYS A 396 -25.44 9.32 15.62
N ILE A 397 -24.68 9.76 14.61
CA ILE A 397 -23.33 9.24 14.33
C ILE A 397 -22.30 10.30 14.69
N GLU A 398 -21.34 9.93 15.54
CA GLU A 398 -20.19 10.73 15.96
C GLU A 398 -18.98 10.45 15.05
N SER A 399 -18.40 11.48 14.43
CA SER A 399 -17.22 11.35 13.56
C SER A 399 -16.20 12.46 13.86
N GLY A 400 -14.94 12.30 13.44
CA GLY A 400 -13.92 13.33 13.51
C GLY A 400 -14.33 14.60 12.75
N VAL A 401 -14.00 15.77 13.32
CA VAL A 401 -14.35 17.08 12.74
C VAL A 401 -13.69 17.28 11.37
N PHE A 402 -12.40 16.94 11.25
CA PHE A 402 -11.67 17.00 9.98
C PHE A 402 -12.31 16.07 8.94
N THR A 403 -12.44 14.79 9.26
CA THR A 403 -12.92 13.77 8.31
C THR A 403 -14.33 14.10 7.78
N PHE A 404 -15.23 14.53 8.65
CA PHE A 404 -16.55 15.00 8.23
C PHE A 404 -16.47 16.15 7.22
N ASN A 405 -15.73 17.21 7.57
CA ASN A 405 -15.62 18.40 6.71
C ASN A 405 -14.89 18.11 5.40
N PHE A 406 -13.92 17.19 5.41
CA PHE A 406 -13.19 16.74 4.22
C PHE A 406 -14.17 16.09 3.24
N VAL A 407 -14.96 15.12 3.72
CA VAL A 407 -15.92 14.41 2.87
C VAL A 407 -16.99 15.34 2.32
N GLN A 408 -17.52 16.27 3.14
CA GLN A 408 -18.49 17.26 2.67
C GLN A 408 -17.88 18.18 1.61
N PHE A 409 -16.66 18.64 1.82
CA PHE A 409 -15.97 19.50 0.88
C PHE A 409 -15.79 18.82 -0.48
N ILE A 410 -15.28 17.59 -0.52
CA ILE A 410 -15.08 16.85 -1.78
C ILE A 410 -16.42 16.55 -2.48
N LYS A 411 -17.49 16.24 -1.73
CA LYS A 411 -18.83 16.04 -2.29
C LYS A 411 -19.35 17.32 -2.97
N THR A 412 -19.07 18.50 -2.40
CA THR A 412 -19.51 19.78 -2.97
C THR A 412 -18.62 20.29 -4.12
N LYS A 413 -17.30 20.08 -4.05
CA LYS A 413 -16.33 20.54 -5.04
C LYS A 413 -15.44 19.37 -5.49
N GLN A 414 -15.93 18.61 -6.47
CA GLN A 414 -15.26 17.37 -6.93
C GLN A 414 -13.90 17.58 -7.58
N THR A 415 -13.63 18.78 -8.12
CA THR A 415 -12.35 19.16 -8.75
C THR A 415 -11.47 19.99 -7.82
N ALA A 416 -11.73 19.95 -6.50
CA ALA A 416 -10.97 20.71 -5.52
C ALA A 416 -9.49 20.30 -5.50
N THR A 417 -8.65 21.31 -5.35
CA THR A 417 -7.19 21.17 -5.16
C THR A 417 -6.83 21.14 -3.68
N PHE A 418 -5.61 20.72 -3.34
CA PHE A 418 -5.15 20.76 -1.94
C PHE A 418 -5.13 22.19 -1.38
N ILE A 419 -4.83 23.20 -2.20
CA ILE A 419 -4.95 24.62 -1.83
C ILE A 419 -6.41 25.00 -1.51
N ASP A 420 -7.37 24.46 -2.25
CA ASP A 420 -8.79 24.71 -1.96
C ASP A 420 -9.22 24.05 -0.65
N LEU A 421 -8.73 22.84 -0.38
CA LEU A 421 -8.95 22.15 0.89
C LEU A 421 -8.40 22.97 2.04
N GLU A 422 -7.18 23.51 1.88
CA GLU A 422 -6.55 24.30 2.92
C GLU A 422 -7.41 25.51 3.31
N LYS A 423 -7.88 26.24 2.30
CA LYS A 423 -8.77 27.41 2.47
C LYS A 423 -10.11 27.03 3.09
N TYR A 424 -10.70 25.91 2.64
CA TYR A 424 -11.98 25.44 3.16
C TYR A 424 -11.88 25.08 4.65
N MET A 425 -10.86 24.32 5.03
CA MET A 425 -10.68 23.89 6.41
C MET A 425 -10.32 25.04 7.34
N LYS A 426 -9.42 25.94 6.94
CA LYS A 426 -9.13 27.18 7.69
C LYS A 426 -10.39 28.00 7.97
N LYS A 427 -11.33 28.05 7.00
CA LYS A 427 -12.60 28.76 7.20
C LYS A 427 -13.58 28.04 8.12
N ASN A 428 -13.69 26.71 8.02
CA ASN A 428 -14.80 25.96 8.64
C ASN A 428 -14.44 25.26 9.95
N ILE A 429 -13.18 24.85 10.14
CA ILE A 429 -12.77 24.01 11.28
C ILE A 429 -11.65 24.60 12.15
N GLN A 430 -11.06 25.75 11.80
CA GLN A 430 -9.94 26.36 12.54
C GLN A 430 -10.20 26.59 14.04
N LYS A 431 -11.47 26.72 14.46
CA LYS A 431 -11.85 26.82 15.88
C LYS A 431 -11.66 25.51 16.67
N TYR A 432 -11.53 24.40 15.97
CA TYR A 432 -11.51 23.05 16.53
C TYR A 432 -10.20 22.32 16.21
N GLN A 433 -9.73 22.45 14.97
CA GLN A 433 -8.54 21.79 14.44
C GLN A 433 -7.81 22.72 13.48
N THR A 434 -6.48 22.71 13.54
CA THR A 434 -5.61 23.35 12.57
C THR A 434 -5.18 22.29 11.56
N ILE A 435 -5.17 22.65 10.28
CA ILE A 435 -4.70 21.74 9.24
C ILE A 435 -3.37 22.23 8.66
N GLN A 436 -2.50 21.30 8.35
CA GLN A 436 -1.23 21.55 7.70
C GLN A 436 -1.13 20.65 6.46
N ILE A 437 -0.75 21.24 5.34
CA ILE A 437 -0.57 20.51 4.09
C ILE A 437 0.85 20.77 3.58
N THR A 438 1.63 19.70 3.47
CA THR A 438 3.02 19.74 2.99
C THR A 438 3.17 18.84 1.77
N SER A 439 4.23 19.06 0.98
CA SER A 439 4.54 18.26 -0.20
C SER A 439 6.02 18.37 -0.51
N ASN A 440 6.61 17.29 -1.00
CA ASN A 440 8.00 17.29 -1.46
C ASN A 440 8.21 18.13 -2.73
N ASN A 441 7.13 18.45 -3.44
CA ASN A 441 7.11 19.43 -4.52
C ASN A 441 5.86 20.33 -4.37
N PRO A 442 6.03 21.63 -4.07
CA PRO A 442 4.92 22.57 -3.87
C PRO A 442 3.95 22.68 -5.05
N LYS A 443 4.37 22.33 -6.27
CA LYS A 443 3.48 22.33 -7.44
C LYS A 443 2.33 21.33 -7.29
N ASN A 444 2.56 20.21 -6.61
CA ASN A 444 1.57 19.15 -6.42
C ASN A 444 0.34 19.62 -5.59
N LEU A 445 0.48 20.70 -4.81
CA LEU A 445 -0.63 21.27 -4.05
C LEU A 445 -1.73 21.88 -4.94
N LYS A 446 -1.41 22.15 -6.21
CA LYS A 446 -2.38 22.62 -7.22
C LYS A 446 -3.12 21.47 -7.90
N ASP A 447 -2.71 20.22 -7.65
CA ASP A 447 -3.38 19.06 -8.22
C ASP A 447 -4.71 18.78 -7.51
N GLN A 448 -5.60 18.06 -8.21
CA GLN A 448 -6.87 17.60 -7.63
C GLN A 448 -6.61 16.60 -6.50
N ILE A 449 -7.37 16.75 -5.41
CA ILE A 449 -7.23 15.90 -4.20
C ILE A 449 -7.51 14.43 -4.53
N ILE A 450 -8.57 14.16 -5.30
CA ILE A 450 -8.92 12.82 -5.78
C ILE A 450 -8.67 12.76 -7.28
N SER A 451 -7.84 11.81 -7.71
CA SER A 451 -7.61 11.48 -9.10
C SER A 451 -8.93 11.09 -9.78
N SER A 452 -9.30 11.77 -10.87
CA SER A 452 -10.45 11.34 -11.67
C SER A 452 -10.14 10.03 -12.40
N VAL A 453 -10.72 8.92 -11.94
CA VAL A 453 -10.63 7.60 -12.59
C VAL A 453 -11.28 7.59 -14.00
N ARG A 454 -12.13 8.58 -14.30
CA ARG A 454 -12.88 8.67 -15.57
C ARG A 454 -12.02 8.98 -16.81
N GLY A 455 -10.77 9.42 -16.63
CA GLY A 455 -9.87 9.72 -17.75
C GLY A 455 -9.27 8.48 -18.46
N VAL A 456 -9.43 7.28 -17.89
CA VAL A 456 -8.88 6.02 -18.43
C VAL A 456 -9.89 5.32 -19.32
N ILE A 457 -11.17 5.27 -18.90
CA ILE A 457 -12.24 4.68 -19.73
C ILE A 457 -12.43 5.50 -21.01
N LYS A 458 -12.33 6.83 -20.93
CA LYS A 458 -12.47 7.69 -22.12
C LYS A 458 -11.31 7.52 -23.11
N ARG A 459 -10.07 7.40 -22.63
CA ARG A 459 -8.88 7.16 -23.47
C ARG A 459 -8.82 5.72 -24.00
N GLY A 460 -9.24 4.72 -23.23
CA GLY A 460 -9.34 3.34 -23.69
C GLY A 460 -10.42 3.15 -24.73
N ILE A 461 -11.59 3.80 -24.58
CA ILE A 461 -12.66 3.77 -25.57
C ILE A 461 -12.29 4.62 -26.81
N GLU A 462 -11.68 5.80 -26.65
CA GLU A 462 -11.22 6.62 -27.78
C GLU A 462 -10.08 5.91 -28.55
N GLN A 463 -9.18 5.17 -27.88
CA GLN A 463 -8.17 4.31 -28.52
C GLN A 463 -8.75 3.04 -29.15
N GLU A 464 -9.72 2.35 -28.53
CA GLU A 464 -10.44 1.23 -29.17
C GLU A 464 -11.15 1.68 -30.45
N ILE A 465 -11.71 2.91 -30.47
CA ILE A 465 -12.34 3.49 -31.67
C ILE A 465 -11.29 3.87 -32.74
N GLU A 466 -10.14 4.45 -32.37
CA GLU A 466 -9.05 4.77 -33.32
C GLU A 466 -8.31 3.53 -33.86
N ILE A 467 -8.25 2.44 -33.09
CA ILE A 467 -7.63 1.17 -33.52
C ILE A 467 -8.56 0.42 -34.48
N ASP A 468 -9.88 0.36 -34.20
CA ASP A 468 -10.89 -0.28 -35.07
C ASP A 468 -11.20 0.53 -36.35
N GLU A 469 -10.88 1.82 -36.40
CA GLU A 469 -10.95 2.61 -37.64
C GLU A 469 -9.91 2.16 -38.68
N ASN A 470 -8.82 1.50 -38.25
CA ASN A 470 -7.72 1.05 -39.09
C ASN A 470 -7.80 -0.44 -39.49
N GLU A 471 -8.74 -1.21 -38.92
CA GLU A 471 -9.00 -2.60 -39.32
C GLU A 471 -10.31 -2.72 -40.13
N ASN A 472 -10.26 -3.52 -41.20
CA ASN A 472 -11.38 -3.77 -42.11
C ASN A 472 -12.51 -4.57 -41.43
N GLU A 473 -13.25 -3.94 -40.51
CA GLU A 473 -14.47 -4.51 -39.93
C GLU A 473 -15.71 -4.30 -40.82
N ASN A 474 -16.57 -5.32 -40.84
CA ASN A 474 -17.79 -5.40 -41.62
C ASN A 474 -18.82 -4.32 -41.18
N GLU A 475 -19.40 -3.60 -42.14
CA GLU A 475 -20.20 -2.37 -41.91
C GLU A 475 -21.43 -2.60 -41.01
N ASN A 476 -21.98 -3.81 -41.00
CA ASN A 476 -23.09 -4.21 -40.14
C ASN A 476 -22.73 -4.30 -38.65
N GLU A 477 -21.48 -4.64 -38.32
CA GLU A 477 -21.00 -4.74 -36.93
C GLU A 477 -20.72 -3.34 -36.36
N ARG A 478 -20.22 -2.43 -37.21
CA ARG A 478 -20.07 -0.99 -36.91
C ARG A 478 -21.39 -0.32 -36.54
N GLU A 479 -22.46 -0.59 -37.29
CA GLU A 479 -23.78 -0.02 -36.98
C GLU A 479 -24.37 -0.60 -35.67
N ARG A 480 -24.20 -1.90 -35.40
CA ARG A 480 -24.62 -2.50 -34.12
C ARG A 480 -23.89 -1.91 -32.92
N LYS A 481 -22.57 -1.70 -33.02
CA LYS A 481 -21.75 -1.06 -31.97
C LYS A 481 -22.18 0.41 -31.73
N LYS A 482 -22.46 1.19 -32.79
CA LYS A 482 -22.97 2.57 -32.70
C LYS A 482 -24.35 2.66 -32.04
N ILE A 483 -25.25 1.73 -32.36
CA ILE A 483 -26.58 1.65 -31.76
C ILE A 483 -26.46 1.36 -30.25
N LYS A 484 -25.65 0.37 -29.87
CA LYS A 484 -25.39 0.02 -28.47
C LYS A 484 -24.81 1.19 -27.67
N TYR A 485 -23.90 1.96 -28.26
CA TYR A 485 -23.34 3.17 -27.63
C TYR A 485 -24.40 4.27 -27.42
N LYS A 486 -25.29 4.49 -28.41
CA LYS A 486 -26.40 5.45 -28.28
C LYS A 486 -27.40 5.02 -27.20
N GLU A 487 -27.63 3.72 -27.01
CA GLU A 487 -28.49 3.19 -25.95
C GLU A 487 -27.87 3.38 -24.56
N LEU A 488 -26.58 3.06 -24.39
CA LEU A 488 -25.84 3.28 -23.14
C LEU A 488 -25.86 4.76 -22.71
N LYS A 489 -25.64 5.68 -23.67
CA LYS A 489 -25.75 7.14 -23.45
C LYS A 489 -27.15 7.58 -23.01
N LYS A 490 -28.20 6.95 -23.55
CA LYS A 490 -29.60 7.24 -23.16
C LYS A 490 -29.90 6.75 -21.75
N GLU A 491 -29.40 5.57 -21.36
CA GLU A 491 -29.55 5.05 -20.01
C GLU A 491 -28.81 5.91 -18.97
N GLU A 492 -27.58 6.33 -19.26
CA GLU A 492 -26.83 7.27 -18.42
C GLU A 492 -27.59 8.58 -18.19
N TYR A 493 -28.16 9.14 -19.26
CA TYR A 493 -28.95 10.38 -19.17
C TYR A 493 -30.22 10.20 -18.32
N LYS A 494 -30.83 9.01 -18.36
CA LYS A 494 -32.01 8.66 -17.57
C LYS A 494 -31.67 8.54 -16.08
N GLN A 495 -30.56 7.87 -15.74
CA GLN A 495 -30.06 7.76 -14.36
C GLN A 495 -29.69 9.13 -13.77
N GLN A 496 -29.08 10.02 -14.56
CA GLN A 496 -28.77 11.39 -14.12
C GLN A 496 -30.03 12.22 -13.83
N LYS A 497 -31.11 12.03 -14.62
CA LYS A 497 -32.40 12.69 -14.37
C LYS A 497 -33.08 12.17 -13.10
N GLU A 498 -33.02 10.86 -12.83
CA GLU A 498 -33.59 10.25 -11.62
C GLU A 498 -32.83 10.69 -10.37
N THR A 499 -31.50 10.75 -10.44
CA THR A 499 -30.65 11.24 -9.34
C THR A 499 -30.99 12.71 -9.00
N LYS A 500 -31.10 13.59 -10.00
CA LYS A 500 -31.49 15.00 -9.78
C LYS A 500 -32.91 15.16 -9.22
N LYS A 501 -33.86 14.28 -9.61
CA LYS A 501 -35.21 14.25 -9.02
C LYS A 501 -35.14 13.86 -7.54
N SER A 502 -34.38 12.82 -7.19
CA SER A 502 -34.23 12.38 -5.79
C SER A 502 -33.59 13.45 -4.90
N GLU A 503 -32.57 14.16 -5.38
CA GLU A 503 -31.93 15.27 -4.66
C GLU A 503 -32.88 16.47 -4.46
N SER A 504 -33.73 16.75 -5.46
CA SER A 504 -34.72 17.83 -5.37
C SER A 504 -35.83 17.52 -4.36
N GLN A 505 -36.16 16.23 -4.19
CA GLN A 505 -37.17 15.76 -3.24
C GLN A 505 -36.60 15.75 -1.81
N TYR A 506 -35.37 15.26 -1.64
CA TYR A 506 -34.64 15.33 -0.36
C TYR A 506 -34.50 16.78 0.16
N ARG A 507 -34.20 17.75 -0.72
CA ARG A 507 -34.13 19.17 -0.33
C ARG A 507 -35.48 19.78 0.10
N ARG A 508 -36.60 19.25 -0.38
CA ARG A 508 -37.95 19.70 0.04
C ARG A 508 -38.33 19.12 1.41
N ASP A 509 -37.98 17.86 1.65
CA ASP A 509 -38.50 17.11 2.80
C ASP A 509 -37.65 17.27 4.08
N GLU A 510 -36.34 17.47 3.98
CA GLU A 510 -35.44 17.51 5.15
C GLU A 510 -35.00 18.92 5.59
N LYS A 511 -34.97 19.88 4.67
CA LYS A 511 -34.53 21.26 4.96
C LYS A 511 -35.41 21.97 6.02
N PRO A 512 -36.75 21.83 6.04
CA PRO A 512 -37.59 22.45 7.05
C PRO A 512 -37.40 21.86 8.46
N LYS A 513 -37.09 20.56 8.55
CA LYS A 513 -36.87 19.85 9.83
C LYS A 513 -35.56 20.26 10.49
N MET A 514 -34.52 20.50 9.70
CA MET A 514 -33.23 21.03 10.18
C MET A 514 -33.38 22.44 10.77
N ASP A 515 -34.14 23.32 10.10
CA ASP A 515 -34.33 24.70 10.55
C ASP A 515 -35.17 24.81 11.83
N GLN A 516 -36.10 23.87 12.07
CA GLN A 516 -36.82 23.76 13.34
C GLN A 516 -35.91 23.30 14.49
N SER A 517 -35.07 22.29 14.28
CA SER A 517 -34.14 21.80 15.32
C SER A 517 -33.13 22.89 15.76
N LYS A 518 -32.62 23.69 14.80
CA LYS A 518 -31.72 24.81 15.08
C LYS A 518 -32.40 25.93 15.89
N LYS A 519 -33.70 26.19 15.66
CA LYS A 519 -34.45 27.17 16.45
C LYS A 519 -34.67 26.71 17.89
N GLU A 520 -34.90 25.41 18.10
CA GLU A 520 -35.04 24.85 19.45
C GLU A 520 -33.72 24.86 20.23
N GLU A 521 -32.60 24.60 19.55
CA GLU A 521 -31.27 24.61 20.14
C GLU A 521 -30.83 26.02 20.57
N VAL A 522 -31.09 27.03 19.73
CA VAL A 522 -30.85 28.45 20.06
C VAL A 522 -31.70 28.93 21.24
N ASN A 523 -32.95 28.44 21.35
CA ASN A 523 -33.82 28.78 22.49
C ASN A 523 -33.35 28.11 23.78
N LYS A 524 -32.86 26.86 23.74
CA LYS A 524 -32.26 26.19 24.91
C LYS A 524 -31.00 26.92 25.39
N GLU A 525 -30.17 27.40 24.47
CA GLU A 525 -28.94 28.13 24.81
C GLU A 525 -29.23 29.51 25.43
N LYS A 526 -30.29 30.20 24.96
CA LYS A 526 -30.75 31.47 25.55
C LYS A 526 -31.28 31.30 26.97
N ASN A 527 -32.09 30.26 27.21
CA ASN A 527 -32.62 29.98 28.55
C ASN A 527 -31.50 29.63 29.55
N SER A 528 -30.51 28.83 29.13
CA SER A 528 -29.34 28.52 29.95
C SER A 528 -28.52 29.76 30.34
N LYS A 529 -28.37 30.73 29.42
CA LYS A 529 -27.67 32.00 29.68
C LYS A 529 -28.44 32.91 30.64
N GLU A 530 -29.77 32.92 30.59
CA GLU A 530 -30.59 33.66 31.55
C GLU A 530 -30.52 33.06 32.96
N ASP A 531 -30.54 31.74 33.08
CA ASP A 531 -30.44 31.06 34.38
C ASP A 531 -29.07 31.30 35.04
N LYS A 532 -27.98 31.30 34.26
CA LYS A 532 -26.66 31.69 34.74
C LYS A 532 -26.65 33.14 35.26
N LYS A 533 -27.22 34.09 34.52
CA LYS A 533 -27.32 35.51 34.95
C LYS A 533 -28.16 35.68 36.22
N LYS A 534 -29.25 34.92 36.39
CA LYS A 534 -30.04 34.93 37.63
C LYS A 534 -29.26 34.38 38.82
N SER A 535 -28.45 33.33 38.61
CA SER A 535 -27.60 32.75 39.66
C SER A 535 -26.49 33.71 40.11
N GLU A 536 -25.89 34.47 39.19
CA GLU A 536 -24.85 35.46 39.51
C GLU A 536 -25.41 36.66 40.28
N ARG A 537 -26.59 37.17 39.88
CA ARG A 537 -27.28 38.24 40.62
C ARG A 537 -27.67 37.84 42.04
N LYS A 538 -27.96 36.55 42.28
CA LYS A 538 -28.26 36.04 43.62
C LYS A 538 -27.00 36.00 44.50
N LYS A 539 -25.87 35.50 43.95
CA LYS A 539 -24.57 35.52 44.63
C LYS A 539 -24.07 36.93 44.95
N GLU A 540 -24.39 37.92 44.12
CA GLU A 540 -24.01 39.31 44.35
C GLU A 540 -24.86 39.99 45.44
N LYS A 541 -26.15 39.64 45.53
CA LYS A 541 -27.01 40.06 46.65
C LYS A 541 -26.56 39.46 47.99
N ASP A 542 -26.19 38.18 48.01
CA ASP A 542 -25.73 37.50 49.23
C ASP A 542 -24.37 38.05 49.73
N LYS A 543 -23.51 38.52 48.82
CA LYS A 543 -22.26 39.23 49.17
C LYS A 543 -22.50 40.63 49.75
N ASN A 544 -23.54 41.34 49.29
CA ASN A 544 -23.88 42.67 49.80
C ASN A 544 -24.56 42.62 51.17
N ILE A 545 -25.36 41.58 51.45
CA ILE A 545 -25.95 41.34 52.78
C ILE A 545 -24.83 41.07 53.82
N ASN A 546 -23.87 40.21 53.49
CA ASN A 546 -22.71 39.93 54.35
C ASN A 546 -21.78 41.13 54.59
N LYS A 547 -21.72 42.09 53.65
CA LYS A 547 -20.96 43.34 53.83
C LYS A 547 -21.64 44.32 54.77
N ASN A 548 -22.97 44.37 54.79
CA ASN A 548 -23.74 45.23 55.69
C ASN A 548 -23.76 44.69 57.12
N GLU A 549 -23.80 43.37 57.32
CA GLU A 549 -23.67 42.78 58.67
C GLU A 549 -22.29 43.00 59.30
N LYS A 550 -21.22 43.05 58.49
CA LYS A 550 -19.87 43.39 58.97
C LYS A 550 -19.65 44.87 59.29
N LYS A 551 -20.50 45.77 58.78
CA LYS A 551 -20.46 47.21 59.10
C LYS A 551 -21.22 47.57 60.38
N ASN A 552 -22.19 46.76 60.81
CA ASN A 552 -22.92 46.96 62.07
C ASN A 552 -22.26 46.32 63.31
N LYS A 553 -21.06 45.73 63.15
CA LYS A 553 -20.27 45.10 64.23
C LYS A 553 -18.89 45.74 64.45
N LYS A 554 -18.65 46.92 63.88
CA LYS A 554 -17.54 47.82 64.20
C LYS A 554 -18.15 49.15 64.61
#